data_AF-A0AAN7ZXW5-F1
#
_entry.id   AF-A0AAN7ZXW5-F1
#
_cell.length_a   1.000
_cell.length_b   1.000
_cell.length_c   1.000
_cell.angle_alpha   90.00
_cell.angle_beta   90.00
_cell.angle_gamma   90.00
#
_symmetry.space_group_name_H-M   'P 1'
#
loop_
_entity.id
_entity.type
_entity.pdbx_description
1 polymer ?
#
loop_
_entity_poly.entity_id
_entity_poly.type
_entity_poly.pdbx_seq_one_letter_code
_entity_poly.pdbx_strand_id
1 'polypeptide(L)'
;MVQIVGHYKLDRNENFAEYLEALGSPNEMIKKVTAPGATTEIIQEGKKYTIKSNSQVDVTLVLDEEVDEVLPTGVPIKNLATRDGNNIVVNSSAPDNRKRSRIYEFSDDGYIVTLIVGDLIAKRFFSRM
;
A
#
# COMPACT_ATOMS: atom_id res chain seq x y z
N MET A 1 11.70 17.96 -6.62
CA MET A 1 11.59 16.50 -6.42
C MET A 1 10.59 16.30 -5.29
N VAL A 2 9.48 15.61 -5.53
CA VAL A 2 8.52 15.34 -4.45
C VAL A 2 9.17 14.40 -3.45
N GLN A 3 9.14 14.79 -2.18
CA GLN A 3 9.75 14.03 -1.10
C GLN A 3 8.77 12.93 -0.69
N ILE A 4 8.99 11.73 -1.22
CA ILE A 4 8.16 10.54 -0.95
C ILE A 4 8.36 10.06 0.49
N VAL A 5 9.55 10.29 1.05
CA VAL A 5 9.87 9.96 2.44
C VAL A 5 9.33 11.00 3.41
N GLY A 6 8.70 10.54 4.47
CA GLY A 6 8.05 11.42 5.43
C GLY A 6 7.11 10.69 6.36
N HIS A 7 6.57 11.44 7.30
CA HIS A 7 5.49 11.00 8.16
C HIS A 7 4.18 11.40 7.51
N TYR A 8 3.23 10.48 7.51
CA TYR A 8 1.93 10.71 6.92
C TYR A 8 0.86 10.21 7.87
N LYS A 9 -0.27 10.88 7.86
CA LYS A 9 -1.44 10.50 8.62
C LYS A 9 -2.50 10.02 7.65
N LEU A 10 -3.06 8.85 7.93
CA LEU A 10 -4.24 8.37 7.23
C LEU A 10 -5.41 9.30 7.57
N ASP A 11 -5.82 10.08 6.58
CA ASP A 11 -6.94 11.01 6.70
C ASP A 11 -8.25 10.28 6.41
N ARG A 12 -8.28 9.56 5.29
CA ARG A 12 -9.46 8.81 4.85
C ARG A 12 -9.07 7.54 4.12
N ASN A 13 -9.89 6.50 4.30
CA ASN A 13 -9.85 5.30 3.47
C ASN A 13 -11.25 5.00 2.93
N GLU A 14 -11.31 4.63 1.66
CA GLU A 14 -12.53 4.28 0.93
C GLU A 14 -12.33 2.88 0.35
N ASN A 15 -13.28 1.97 0.61
CA ASN A 15 -13.30 0.59 0.14
C ASN A 15 -12.05 -0.25 0.48
N PHE A 16 -11.14 0.24 1.35
CA PHE A 16 -9.93 -0.50 1.73
C PHE A 16 -10.27 -1.75 2.57
N ALA A 17 -11.34 -1.69 3.36
CA ALA A 17 -11.85 -2.83 4.09
C ALA A 17 -12.33 -3.94 3.13
N GLU A 18 -13.17 -3.60 2.16
CA GLU A 18 -13.67 -4.52 1.14
C GLU A 18 -12.54 -5.10 0.28
N TYR A 19 -11.55 -4.28 -0.05
CA TYR A 19 -10.36 -4.74 -0.77
C TYR A 19 -9.60 -5.81 0.01
N LEU A 20 -9.37 -5.61 1.31
CA LEU A 20 -8.68 -6.60 2.14
C LEU A 20 -9.53 -7.84 2.38
N GLU A 21 -10.84 -7.68 2.50
CA GLU A 21 -11.80 -8.78 2.64
C GLU A 21 -11.83 -9.63 1.36
N ALA A 22 -11.81 -9.01 0.18
CA ALA A 22 -11.72 -9.70 -1.10
C ALA A 22 -10.39 -10.43 -1.31
N LEU A 23 -9.32 -9.97 -0.64
CA LEU A 23 -8.04 -10.67 -0.55
C LEU A 23 -8.04 -11.81 0.48
N GLY A 24 -9.13 -11.99 1.24
CA GLY A 24 -9.25 -12.99 2.29
C GLY A 24 -8.54 -12.62 3.59
N SER A 25 -8.14 -11.35 3.76
CA SER A 25 -7.50 -10.91 5.00
C SER A 25 -8.50 -10.99 6.16
N PRO A 26 -8.10 -11.49 7.34
CA PRO A 26 -9.00 -11.56 8.48
C PRO A 26 -9.46 -10.15 8.92
N ASN A 27 -10.76 -9.97 9.17
CA ASN A 27 -11.37 -8.68 9.51
C ASN A 27 -10.70 -7.97 10.70
N GLU A 28 -10.03 -8.71 11.59
CA GLU A 28 -9.23 -8.17 12.69
C GLU A 28 -8.01 -7.38 12.20
N MET A 29 -7.29 -7.90 11.20
CA MET A 29 -6.17 -7.21 10.56
C MET A 29 -6.68 -6.02 9.78
N ILE A 30 -7.80 -6.20 9.05
CA ILE A 30 -8.48 -5.12 8.31
C ILE A 30 -8.77 -3.95 9.24
N LYS A 31 -9.47 -4.19 10.36
CA LYS A 31 -9.80 -3.15 11.34
C LYS A 31 -8.56 -2.45 11.91
N LYS A 32 -7.46 -3.16 12.12
CA LYS A 32 -6.19 -2.57 12.58
C LYS A 32 -5.56 -1.65 11.54
N VAL A 33 -5.65 -1.99 10.25
CA VAL A 33 -5.05 -1.20 9.16
C VAL A 33 -5.96 -0.12 8.58
N THR A 34 -7.28 -0.24 8.76
CA THR A 34 -8.28 0.80 8.46
C THR A 34 -8.51 1.75 9.63
N ALA A 35 -7.81 1.55 10.75
CA ALA A 35 -7.99 2.36 11.95
C ALA A 35 -7.83 3.86 11.61
N PRO A 36 -8.88 4.68 11.79
CA PRO A 36 -8.81 6.10 11.48
C PRO A 36 -7.77 6.79 12.38
N GLY A 37 -6.87 7.57 11.79
CA GLY A 37 -5.78 8.22 12.52
C GLY A 37 -4.48 7.41 12.63
N ALA A 38 -4.36 6.27 11.93
CA ALA A 38 -3.08 5.59 11.80
C ALA A 38 -2.04 6.51 11.14
N THR A 39 -0.89 6.67 11.78
CA THR A 39 0.26 7.32 11.18
C THR A 39 1.14 6.27 10.49
N THR A 40 1.62 6.63 9.31
CA THR A 40 2.50 5.83 8.47
C THR A 40 3.76 6.63 8.17
N GLU A 41 4.90 6.07 8.51
CA GLU A 41 6.21 6.59 8.17
C GLU A 41 6.71 5.86 6.91
N ILE A 42 7.06 6.62 5.88
CA ILE A 42 7.66 6.08 4.65
C ILE A 42 9.15 6.40 4.68
N ILE A 43 9.96 5.34 4.69
CA ILE A 43 11.41 5.40 4.65
C ILE A 43 11.86 4.87 3.30
N GLN A 44 12.63 5.64 2.54
CA GLN A 44 13.21 5.22 1.28
C GLN A 44 14.72 5.07 1.45
N GLU A 45 15.22 3.87 1.16
CA GLU A 45 16.64 3.56 1.10
C GLU A 45 16.99 3.17 -0.34
N GLY A 46 17.35 4.16 -1.16
CA GLY A 46 17.64 3.97 -2.58
C GLY A 46 16.40 3.50 -3.35
N LYS A 47 16.35 2.20 -3.67
CA LYS A 47 15.21 1.54 -4.34
C LYS A 47 14.20 0.94 -3.35
N LYS A 48 14.57 0.74 -2.09
CA LYS A 48 13.71 0.11 -1.08
C LYS A 48 12.82 1.15 -0.39
N TYR A 49 11.54 0.86 -0.25
CA TYR A 49 10.53 1.66 0.47
C TYR A 49 10.00 0.83 1.63
N THR A 50 10.24 1.31 2.85
CA THR A 50 9.70 0.72 4.06
C THR A 50 8.58 1.62 4.57
N ILE A 51 7.36 1.10 4.57
CA ILE A 51 6.17 1.77 5.09
C ILE A 51 5.93 1.21 6.49
N LYS A 52 6.26 1.98 7.53
CA LYS A 52 6.00 1.64 8.92
C LYS A 52 4.70 2.26 9.37
N SER A 53 3.69 1.43 9.62
CA SER A 53 2.45 1.90 10.23
C SER A 53 2.54 1.77 11.75
N ASN A 54 2.07 2.78 12.49
CA ASN A 54 1.98 2.70 13.96
C ASN A 54 1.03 1.57 14.44
N SER A 55 0.17 1.06 13.55
CA SER A 55 -0.68 -0.12 13.77
C SER A 55 0.07 -1.47 13.80
N GLN A 56 1.40 -1.50 13.96
CA GLN A 56 2.26 -2.71 13.90
C GLN A 56 2.19 -3.47 12.57
N VAL A 57 2.03 -2.73 11.47
CA VAL A 57 2.12 -3.31 10.12
C VAL A 57 3.22 -2.57 9.39
N ASP A 58 4.40 -3.18 9.37
CA ASP A 58 5.50 -2.79 8.50
C ASP A 58 5.37 -3.53 7.16
N VAL A 59 5.48 -2.76 6.08
CA VAL A 59 5.48 -3.29 4.72
C VAL A 59 6.73 -2.78 4.02
N THR A 60 7.50 -3.70 3.47
CA THR A 60 8.71 -3.38 2.72
C THR A 60 8.49 -3.68 1.25
N LEU A 61 8.71 -2.68 0.40
CA LEU A 61 8.55 -2.73 -1.04
C LEU A 61 9.89 -2.35 -1.68
N VAL A 62 10.20 -2.86 -2.87
CA VAL A 62 11.41 -2.49 -3.60
C VAL A 62 11.03 -2.06 -5.01
N LEU A 63 11.52 -0.88 -5.42
CA LEU A 63 11.36 -0.38 -6.78
C LEU A 63 12.16 -1.22 -7.76
N ASP A 64 11.52 -1.52 -8.88
CA ASP A 64 12.03 -2.29 -10.00
C ASP A 64 12.36 -3.74 -9.63
N GLU A 65 11.79 -4.24 -8.53
CA GLU A 65 12.06 -5.58 -8.01
C GLU A 65 10.76 -6.23 -7.52
N GLU A 66 10.61 -7.53 -7.78
CA GLU A 66 9.46 -8.31 -7.33
C GLU A 66 9.69 -8.79 -5.90
N VAL A 67 8.89 -8.30 -4.96
CA VAL A 67 8.90 -8.76 -3.56
C VAL A 67 7.82 -9.83 -3.38
N ASP A 68 8.22 -11.04 -2.99
CA ASP A 68 7.32 -12.09 -2.56
C ASP A 68 6.81 -11.78 -1.14
N GLU A 69 5.56 -11.34 -1.04
CA GLU A 69 4.86 -11.18 0.24
C GLU A 69 3.97 -12.42 0.43
N VAL A 70 4.09 -13.12 1.55
CA VAL A 70 3.14 -14.20 1.86
C VAL A 70 1.99 -13.57 2.62
N LEU A 71 0.80 -13.52 1.99
CA LEU A 71 -0.39 -13.08 2.70
C LEU A 71 -0.59 -13.97 3.94
N PRO A 72 -1.14 -13.44 5.04
CA PRO A 72 -1.49 -14.24 6.22
C PRO A 72 -2.50 -15.38 5.91
N THR A 73 -3.07 -15.39 4.70
CA THR A 73 -3.89 -16.48 4.15
C THR A 73 -3.07 -17.63 3.55
N GLY A 74 -1.75 -17.55 3.53
CA GLY A 74 -0.84 -18.55 2.94
C GLY A 74 -0.60 -18.39 1.45
N VAL A 75 -1.12 -17.33 0.81
CA VAL A 75 -0.95 -17.08 -0.63
C VAL A 75 0.31 -16.21 -0.86
N PRO A 76 1.36 -16.73 -1.51
CA PRO A 76 2.51 -15.93 -1.90
C PRO A 76 2.07 -14.98 -3.03
N ILE A 77 2.29 -13.69 -2.88
CA ILE A 77 1.94 -12.66 -3.86
C ILE A 77 3.23 -11.92 -4.25
N LYS A 78 3.45 -11.74 -5.55
CA LYS A 78 4.59 -10.95 -6.03
C LYS A 78 4.17 -9.51 -6.15
N ASN A 79 4.92 -8.58 -5.58
CA ASN A 79 4.65 -7.14 -5.66
C ASN A 79 5.79 -6.49 -6.43
N LEU A 80 5.50 -5.94 -7.60
CA LEU A 80 6.44 -5.21 -8.43
C LEU A 80 6.14 -3.71 -8.32
N ALA A 81 7.01 -2.95 -7.66
CA ALA A 81 6.87 -1.50 -7.59
C ALA A 81 7.65 -0.84 -8.73
N THR A 82 7.01 0.02 -9.52
CA THR A 82 7.62 0.76 -10.62
C THR A 82 7.44 2.25 -10.36
N ARG A 83 8.50 3.04 -10.54
CA ARG A 83 8.43 4.49 -10.34
C ARG A 83 8.24 5.18 -11.69
N ASP A 84 7.17 5.96 -11.81
CA ASP A 84 6.86 6.79 -12.95
C ASP A 84 6.95 8.27 -12.53
N GLY A 85 8.16 8.84 -12.60
CA GLY A 85 8.45 10.20 -12.15
C GLY A 85 8.17 10.43 -10.66
N ASN A 86 7.03 11.09 -10.37
CA ASN A 86 6.55 11.37 -9.01
C ASN A 86 5.56 10.33 -8.48
N ASN A 87 5.08 9.41 -9.33
CA ASN A 87 4.13 8.38 -8.95
C ASN A 87 4.83 7.03 -8.79
N ILE A 88 4.32 6.19 -7.90
CA ILE A 88 4.78 4.80 -7.75
C ILE A 88 3.60 3.88 -8.08
N VAL A 89 3.76 3.04 -9.09
CA VAL A 89 2.78 2.02 -9.48
C VAL A 89 3.28 0.67 -8.98
N VAL A 90 2.58 0.07 -8.02
CA VAL A 90 2.87 -1.26 -7.50
C VAL A 90 1.87 -2.26 -8.07
N ASN A 91 2.31 -3.10 -8.98
CA ASN A 91 1.51 -4.20 -9.48
C ASN A 91 1.81 -5.45 -8.65
N SER A 92 0.80 -6.01 -7.99
CA SER A 92 0.91 -7.32 -7.39
C SER A 92 0.22 -8.41 -8.20
N SER A 93 0.89 -9.54 -8.35
CA SER A 93 0.36 -10.73 -9.00
C SER A 93 0.25 -11.86 -7.98
N ALA A 94 -0.96 -12.37 -7.78
CA ALA A 94 -1.19 -13.58 -7.02
C ALA A 94 -1.14 -14.81 -7.94
N PRO A 95 -0.71 -15.98 -7.43
CA PRO A 95 -0.70 -17.25 -8.15
C PRO A 95 -2.11 -17.74 -8.50
N ASP A 96 -3.14 -17.22 -7.83
CA ASP A 96 -4.56 -17.48 -8.10
C ASP A 96 -5.09 -16.77 -9.39
N ASN A 97 -4.20 -16.32 -10.28
CA ASN A 97 -4.53 -15.49 -11.45
C ASN A 97 -5.11 -14.09 -11.12
N ARG A 98 -5.23 -13.73 -9.83
CA ARG A 98 -5.68 -12.41 -9.40
C ARG A 98 -4.52 -11.41 -9.50
N LYS A 99 -4.68 -10.43 -10.38
CA LYS A 99 -3.79 -9.26 -10.45
C LYS A 99 -4.42 -8.11 -9.68
N ARG A 100 -3.58 -7.38 -8.96
CA ARG A 100 -3.94 -6.16 -8.26
C ARG A 100 -2.94 -5.07 -8.60
N SER A 101 -3.41 -3.84 -8.74
CA SER A 101 -2.57 -2.68 -9.04
C SER A 101 -2.77 -1.64 -7.95
N ARG A 102 -1.68 -1.02 -7.52
CA ARG A 102 -1.69 0.06 -6.53
C ARG A 102 -0.98 1.26 -7.13
N ILE A 103 -1.63 2.40 -7.17
CA ILE A 103 -1.07 3.62 -7.73
C ILE A 103 -0.92 4.59 -6.57
N TYR A 104 0.32 4.97 -6.27
CA TYR A 104 0.69 5.93 -5.25
C TYR A 104 1.02 7.25 -5.94
N GLU A 105 0.20 8.25 -5.71
CA GLU A 105 0.34 9.60 -6.26
C GLU A 105 0.84 10.52 -5.15
N PHE A 106 2.11 10.90 -5.19
CA PHE A 106 2.71 11.77 -4.17
C PHE A 106 2.60 13.24 -4.59
N SER A 107 2.21 14.08 -3.63
CA SER A 107 2.05 15.52 -3.74
C SER A 107 2.76 16.22 -2.57
N ASP A 108 2.87 17.55 -2.62
CA ASP A 108 3.54 18.32 -1.55
C ASP A 108 2.82 18.23 -0.20
N ASP A 109 1.48 18.14 -0.23
CA ASP A 109 0.58 18.08 0.92
C ASP A 109 0.36 16.65 1.46
N GLY A 110 0.74 15.60 0.71
CA GLY A 110 0.42 14.22 1.06
C GLY A 110 0.51 13.26 -0.12
N TYR A 111 -0.12 12.10 0.00
CA TYR A 111 -0.22 11.15 -1.11
C TYR A 111 -1.54 10.38 -1.11
N ILE A 112 -1.94 9.95 -2.29
CA ILE A 112 -3.15 9.15 -2.49
C ILE A 112 -2.72 7.78 -2.99
N VAL A 113 -3.30 6.73 -2.43
CA VAL A 113 -3.08 5.35 -2.86
C VAL A 113 -4.38 4.80 -3.41
N THR A 114 -4.40 4.50 -4.70
CA THR A 114 -5.50 3.81 -5.35
C THR A 114 -5.13 2.35 -5.54
N LEU A 115 -5.82 1.44 -4.86
CA LEU A 115 -5.68 0.00 -4.99
C LEU A 115 -6.81 -0.55 -5.85
N ILE A 116 -6.50 -1.47 -6.76
CA ILE A 116 -7.43 -2.07 -7.70
C ILE A 116 -7.20 -3.58 -7.67
N VAL A 117 -8.25 -4.38 -7.50
CA VAL A 117 -8.19 -5.85 -7.57
C VAL A 117 -9.42 -6.38 -8.29
N GLY A 118 -9.25 -6.92 -9.50
CA GLY A 118 -10.39 -7.27 -10.36
C GLY A 118 -11.29 -6.04 -10.58
N ASP A 119 -12.54 -6.14 -10.13
CA ASP A 119 -13.56 -5.07 -10.19
C ASP A 119 -13.61 -4.18 -8.93
N LEU A 120 -12.85 -4.50 -7.87
CA LEU A 120 -12.83 -3.72 -6.64
C LEU A 120 -11.77 -2.62 -6.69
N ILE A 121 -12.17 -1.41 -6.32
CA ILE A 121 -11.30 -0.22 -6.26
C ILE A 121 -11.36 0.34 -4.84
N ALA A 122 -10.20 0.45 -4.19
CA ALA A 122 -10.03 1.11 -2.91
C ALA A 122 -9.13 2.33 -3.02
N LYS A 123 -9.43 3.38 -2.27
CA LYS A 123 -8.63 4.61 -2.23
C LYS A 123 -8.24 4.95 -0.81
N ARG A 124 -7.02 5.39 -0.61
CA ARG A 124 -6.51 5.83 0.69
C ARG A 124 -5.89 7.20 0.53
N PHE A 125 -6.34 8.14 1.34
CA PHE A 125 -5.87 9.51 1.37
C PHE A 125 -5.00 9.67 2.60
N PHE A 126 -3.75 10.05 2.35
CA PHE A 126 -2.77 10.31 3.38
C PHE A 126 -2.32 11.76 3.28
N SER A 127 -2.39 12.47 4.40
CA SER A 127 -1.89 13.84 4.49
C SER A 127 -0.51 13.81 5.14
N ARG A 128 0.43 14.61 4.62
CA ARG A 128 1.77 14.74 5.18
C ARG A 128 1.67 15.42 6.55
N MET A 129 2.42 14.89 7.52
CA MET A 129 2.61 15.51 8.85
C MET A 129 3.93 16.29 8.90
#